data_AF-A0A7T3DH36-F1
#
_entry.id   AF-A0A7T3DH36-F1
#
_cell.length_a   1.000
_cell.length_b   1.000
_cell.length_c   1.000
_cell.angle_alpha   90.00
_cell.angle_beta   90.00
_cell.angle_gamma   90.00
#
_symmetry.space_group_name_H-M   'P 1'
#
loop_
_entity.id
_entity.type
_entity.pdbx_description
1 polymer ?
#
loop_
_entity_poly.entity_id
_entity_poly.type
_entity_poly.pdbx_seq_one_letter_code
_entity_poly.pdbx_strand_id
1 'polypeptide(L)'
;MPTIRQMRARMNSGHRQVLEAVREGRKLVTARSSEANGLMTCRATLIGWGAIEDDCLTEVGQQLLKSLVEKHVMSGRTPTTLQTLERTAWAKQFKIDSPVSYKTALQYALQDRLSVFIERSLETGEPVWAIRVFDEPAFWMEAMPTKAQATALCREMGWKIVR
;
A
#
# COMPACT_ATOMS: atom_id res chain seq x y z
N MET A 1 2.10 -22.82 22.34
CA MET A 1 2.38 -21.66 21.46
C MET A 1 2.76 -22.15 20.07
N PRO A 2 2.25 -21.59 18.97
CA PRO A 2 2.70 -21.93 17.62
C PRO A 2 4.18 -21.54 17.43
N THR A 3 4.87 -22.14 16.45
CA THR A 3 6.25 -21.73 16.11
C THR A 3 6.25 -20.44 15.28
N ILE A 4 7.37 -19.70 15.27
CA ILE A 4 7.55 -18.50 14.43
C ILE A 4 7.19 -18.78 12.95
N ARG A 5 7.55 -19.96 12.42
CA ARG A 5 7.21 -20.36 11.04
C ARG A 5 5.69 -20.50 10.84
N GLN A 6 4.99 -21.12 11.79
CA GLN A 6 3.53 -21.29 11.74
C GLN A 6 2.80 -19.96 11.91
N MET A 7 3.27 -19.09 12.82
CA MET A 7 2.74 -17.74 12.98
C MET A 7 2.86 -16.95 11.67
N ARG A 8 4.06 -16.91 11.07
CA ARG A 8 4.31 -16.23 9.79
C ARG A 8 3.41 -16.69 8.65
N ALA A 9 3.04 -17.97 8.61
CA ALA A 9 2.15 -18.51 7.59
C ALA A 9 0.70 -18.04 7.76
N ARG A 10 0.29 -17.69 8.97
CA ARG A 10 -1.07 -17.25 9.32
C ARG A 10 -1.25 -15.73 9.35
N MET A 11 -0.16 -14.98 9.22
CA MET A 11 -0.19 -13.51 9.23
C MET A 11 -0.80 -12.93 7.96
N ASN A 12 -1.57 -11.86 8.13
CA ASN A 12 -2.13 -11.04 7.06
C ASN A 12 -1.78 -9.56 7.28
N SER A 13 -2.28 -8.68 6.40
CA SER A 13 -2.06 -7.22 6.48
C SER A 13 -2.53 -6.61 7.81
N GLY A 14 -3.60 -7.13 8.42
CA GLY A 14 -4.09 -6.67 9.72
C GLY A 14 -3.10 -6.95 10.86
N HIS A 15 -2.50 -8.14 10.89
CA HIS A 15 -1.46 -8.47 11.89
C HIS A 15 -0.24 -7.56 11.76
N ARG A 16 0.17 -7.22 10.52
CA ARG A 16 1.26 -6.27 10.28
C ARG A 16 0.92 -4.89 10.84
N GLN A 17 -0.26 -4.35 10.51
CA GLN A 17 -0.69 -3.03 10.98
C GLN A 17 -0.70 -2.93 12.51
N VAL A 18 -1.14 -3.99 13.20
CA VAL A 18 -1.10 -4.04 14.66
C VAL A 18 0.34 -4.01 15.20
N LEU A 19 1.25 -4.83 14.65
CA LEU A 19 2.65 -4.84 15.10
C LEU A 19 3.34 -3.50 14.86
N GLU A 20 3.09 -2.85 13.71
CA GLU A 20 3.64 -1.53 13.39
C GLU A 20 3.10 -0.44 14.32
N ALA A 21 1.79 -0.46 14.60
CA ALA A 21 1.16 0.48 15.52
C ALA A 21 1.72 0.34 16.94
N VAL A 22 1.87 -0.89 17.44
CA VAL A 22 2.45 -1.18 18.76
C VAL A 22 3.92 -0.75 18.83
N ARG A 23 4.72 -1.04 17.80
CA ARG A 23 6.12 -0.58 17.71
C ARG A 23 6.23 0.94 17.82
N GLU A 24 5.31 1.66 17.19
CA GLU A 24 5.32 3.11 17.10
C GLU A 24 4.58 3.79 18.27
N GLY A 25 4.06 3.02 19.23
CA GLY A 25 3.26 3.53 20.35
C GLY A 25 1.97 4.23 19.91
N ARG A 26 1.47 3.93 18.70
CA ARG A 26 0.28 4.57 18.13
C ARG A 26 -0.97 3.76 18.46
N LYS A 27 -2.06 4.47 18.77
CA LYS A 27 -3.38 3.84 18.82
C LYS A 27 -3.80 3.43 17.40
N LEU A 28 -4.38 2.24 17.28
CA LEU A 28 -5.00 1.77 16.04
C LEU A 28 -6.25 2.63 15.77
N VAL A 29 -6.14 3.57 14.84
CA VAL A 29 -7.26 4.42 14.41
C VAL A 29 -7.73 3.92 13.05
N THR A 30 -8.97 3.43 12.97
CA THR A 30 -9.60 3.01 11.71
C THR A 30 -10.81 3.88 11.42
N ALA A 31 -11.00 4.28 10.17
CA ALA A 31 -12.15 5.09 9.76
C ALA A 31 -13.47 4.31 9.70
N ARG A 32 -13.42 2.97 9.60
CA ARG A 32 -14.59 2.09 9.50
C ARG A 32 -14.64 1.07 10.64
N SER A 33 -15.83 0.86 11.23
CA SER A 33 -16.03 -0.04 12.37
C SER A 33 -15.75 -1.52 12.06
N SER A 34 -15.96 -1.96 10.81
CA SER A 34 -15.66 -3.33 10.38
C SER A 34 -14.16 -3.62 10.33
N GLU A 35 -13.36 -2.62 9.92
CA GLU A 35 -11.89 -2.69 9.95
C GLU A 35 -11.37 -2.72 11.38
N ALA A 36 -11.99 -1.93 12.28
CA ALA A 36 -11.68 -1.95 13.71
C ALA A 36 -11.81 -3.37 14.31
N ASN A 37 -12.92 -4.05 14.03
CA ASN A 37 -13.18 -5.41 14.52
C ASN A 37 -12.16 -6.44 13.98
N GLY A 38 -11.77 -6.30 12.71
CA GLY A 38 -10.73 -7.13 12.11
C GLY A 38 -9.37 -6.94 12.77
N LEU A 39 -8.97 -5.69 13.06
CA LEU A 39 -7.71 -5.37 13.74
C LEU A 39 -7.71 -5.82 15.20
N MET A 40 -8.83 -5.70 15.92
CA MET A 40 -8.97 -6.21 17.28
C MET A 40 -8.78 -7.74 17.33
N THR A 41 -9.33 -8.47 16.36
CA THR A 41 -9.13 -9.92 16.23
C THR A 41 -7.67 -10.27 15.94
N CYS A 42 -7.01 -9.49 15.07
CA CYS A 42 -5.58 -9.64 14.80
C CYS A 42 -4.74 -9.37 16.06
N ARG A 43 -5.07 -8.33 16.85
CA ARG A 43 -4.39 -8.00 18.10
C ARG A 43 -4.54 -9.11 19.14
N ALA A 44 -5.76 -9.63 19.33
CA ALA A 44 -5.99 -10.75 20.23
C ALA A 44 -5.18 -12.00 19.84
N THR A 45 -5.08 -12.27 18.53
CA THR A 45 -4.28 -13.38 18.00
C THR A 45 -2.78 -13.18 18.30
N LEU A 46 -2.25 -11.97 18.12
CA LEU A 46 -0.85 -11.64 18.42
C LEU A 46 -0.53 -11.74 19.91
N ILE A 47 -1.44 -11.32 20.78
CA ILE A 47 -1.32 -11.52 22.24
C ILE A 47 -1.33 -13.02 22.57
N GLY A 48 -2.24 -13.80 21.98
CA GLY A 48 -2.28 -15.26 22.14
C GLY A 48 -1.03 -15.97 21.60
N TRP A 49 -0.30 -15.33 20.69
CA TRP A 49 1.01 -15.77 20.20
C TRP A 49 2.17 -15.15 20.98
N GLY A 50 1.93 -14.45 22.08
CA GLY A 50 2.97 -13.79 22.89
C GLY A 50 3.84 -12.83 22.09
N ALA A 51 3.34 -12.29 20.99
CA ALA A 51 4.02 -11.28 20.18
C ALA A 51 3.85 -9.87 20.77
N ILE A 52 2.80 -9.68 21.57
CA ILE A 52 2.48 -8.44 22.28
C ILE A 52 2.20 -8.79 23.73
N GLU A 53 2.82 -8.06 24.65
CA GLU A 53 2.61 -8.15 26.09
C GLU A 53 2.66 -6.73 26.66
N ASP A 54 1.72 -6.36 27.52
CA ASP A 54 1.60 -5.02 28.11
C ASP A 54 1.76 -3.86 27.11
N ASP A 55 1.08 -3.97 25.96
CA ASP A 55 1.17 -3.01 24.86
C ASP A 55 2.60 -2.79 24.29
N CYS A 56 3.52 -3.71 24.56
CA CYS A 56 4.87 -3.72 24.04
C CYS A 56 5.10 -4.92 23.10
N LEU A 57 6.00 -4.74 22.13
CA LEU A 57 6.47 -5.85 21.29
C LEU A 57 7.48 -6.70 22.05
N THR A 58 7.17 -7.99 22.20
CA THR A 58 8.12 -8.98 22.70
C THR A 58 9.15 -9.33 21.62
N GLU A 59 10.15 -10.15 21.96
CA GLU A 59 11.11 -10.66 20.97
C GLU A 59 10.43 -11.41 19.82
N VAL A 60 9.38 -12.19 20.12
CA VAL A 60 8.54 -12.85 19.11
C VAL A 60 7.90 -11.82 18.19
N GLY A 61 7.33 -10.75 18.74
CA GLY A 61 6.73 -9.66 17.96
C GLY A 61 7.72 -8.96 17.05
N GLN A 62 8.93 -8.69 17.55
CA GLN A 62 10.00 -8.08 16.76
C GLN A 62 10.48 -9.00 15.62
N GLN A 63 10.65 -10.30 15.88
CA GLN A 63 11.05 -11.27 14.85
C GLN A 63 9.97 -11.46 13.77
N LEU A 64 8.69 -11.41 14.14
CA LEU A 64 7.59 -11.45 13.17
C LEU A 64 7.57 -10.19 12.31
N LEU A 65 7.73 -9.02 12.92
CA LEU A 65 7.76 -7.74 12.19
C LEU A 65 8.97 -7.65 11.25
N LYS A 66 10.16 -8.04 11.71
CA LYS A 66 11.37 -8.10 10.88
C LYS A 66 11.18 -9.03 9.68
N SER A 67 10.61 -10.21 9.89
CA SER A 67 10.33 -11.15 8.80
C SER A 67 9.28 -10.62 7.81
N LEU A 68 8.34 -9.79 8.26
CA LEU A 68 7.40 -9.13 7.36
C LEU A 68 8.07 -8.08 6.48
N VAL A 69 9.01 -7.30 7.05
CA VAL A 69 9.82 -6.35 6.29
C VAL A 69 10.70 -7.11 5.29
N GLU A 70 11.35 -8.18 5.72
CA GLU A 70 12.17 -9.04 4.86
C GLU A 70 11.36 -9.72 3.76
N LYS A 71 10.14 -10.22 4.02
CA LYS A 71 9.25 -10.71 2.95
C LYS A 71 8.88 -9.63 1.93
N HIS A 72 8.75 -8.38 2.36
CA HIS A 72 8.45 -7.25 1.48
C HIS A 72 9.67 -6.88 0.62
N VAL A 73 10.86 -6.86 1.23
CA VAL A 73 12.15 -6.66 0.57
C VAL A 73 12.47 -7.80 -0.42
N MET A 74 12.24 -9.07 -0.04
CA MET A 74 12.43 -10.25 -0.89
C MET A 74 11.34 -10.40 -1.97
N SER A 75 10.20 -9.72 -1.81
CA SER A 75 9.21 -9.50 -2.88
C SER A 75 9.62 -8.35 -3.83
N GLY A 76 10.80 -7.76 -3.64
CA GLY A 76 11.34 -6.68 -4.49
C GLY A 76 10.63 -5.33 -4.33
N ARG A 77 9.73 -5.15 -3.36
CA ARG A 77 9.10 -3.84 -3.11
C ARG A 77 9.53 -3.29 -1.77
N THR A 78 10.27 -2.20 -1.81
CA THR A 78 10.37 -1.28 -0.68
C THR A 78 9.02 -0.59 -0.51
N PRO A 79 8.54 -0.33 0.72
CA PRO A 79 7.38 0.52 0.94
C PRO A 79 7.67 1.88 0.31
N THR A 80 6.83 2.30 -0.63
CA THR A 80 6.96 3.61 -1.27
C THR A 80 6.68 4.70 -0.23
N THR A 81 7.72 5.34 0.29
CA THR A 81 7.58 6.52 1.15
C THR A 81 7.29 7.75 0.30
N LEU A 82 6.69 8.80 0.89
CA LEU A 82 6.43 10.07 0.20
C LEU A 82 7.72 10.63 -0.44
N GLN A 83 8.82 10.63 0.31
CA GLN A 83 10.11 11.14 -0.17
C GLN A 83 10.67 10.35 -1.36
N THR A 84 10.48 9.03 -1.37
CA THR A 84 10.87 8.20 -2.53
C THR A 84 9.96 8.47 -3.71
N LEU A 85 8.66 8.59 -3.46
CA LEU A 85 7.65 8.83 -4.48
C LEU A 85 7.85 10.17 -5.20
N GLU A 86 8.08 11.25 -4.45
CA GLU A 86 8.34 12.60 -4.99
C GLU A 86 9.59 12.67 -5.87
N ARG A 87 10.52 11.73 -5.72
CA ARG A 87 11.75 11.67 -6.54
C ARG A 87 11.57 10.92 -7.86
N THR A 88 10.47 10.20 -8.03
CA THR A 88 10.15 9.47 -9.27
C THR A 88 9.97 10.42 -10.46
N ALA A 89 10.22 9.92 -11.67
CA ALA A 89 10.00 10.69 -12.89
C ALA A 89 8.51 11.06 -13.04
N TRP A 90 7.61 10.11 -12.76
CA TRP A 90 6.16 10.32 -12.76
C TRP A 90 5.74 11.45 -11.82
N ALA A 91 6.14 11.44 -10.54
CA ALA A 91 5.70 12.47 -9.61
C ALA A 91 6.18 13.87 -10.01
N LYS A 92 7.42 13.99 -10.50
CA LYS A 92 7.95 15.26 -11.00
C LYS A 92 7.15 15.78 -12.20
N GLN A 93 6.83 14.89 -13.13
CA GLN A 93 6.09 15.24 -14.35
C GLN A 93 4.63 15.58 -14.03
N PHE A 94 3.96 14.74 -13.23
CA PHE A 94 2.58 14.96 -12.79
C PHE A 94 2.41 16.30 -12.06
N LYS A 95 3.41 16.72 -11.27
CA LYS A 95 3.41 18.03 -10.61
C LYS A 95 3.40 19.20 -11.60
N ILE A 96 4.08 19.06 -12.73
CA ILE A 96 4.14 20.07 -13.80
C ILE A 96 2.80 20.09 -14.53
N ASP A 97 2.30 18.92 -14.92
CA ASP A 97 1.13 18.79 -15.78
C ASP A 97 -0.20 19.03 -15.03
N SER A 98 -0.24 18.70 -13.74
CA SER A 98 -1.44 18.74 -12.91
C SER A 98 -1.12 19.13 -11.45
N PRO A 99 -0.62 20.37 -11.21
CA PRO A 99 -0.19 20.81 -9.89
C PRO A 99 -1.32 20.79 -8.85
N VAL A 100 -2.56 21.09 -9.26
CA VAL A 100 -3.74 21.10 -8.38
C VAL A 100 -4.07 19.69 -7.85
N SER A 101 -3.89 18.67 -8.69
CA SER A 101 -4.18 17.27 -8.35
C SER A 101 -3.00 16.54 -7.73
N TYR A 102 -1.80 17.15 -7.68
CA TYR A 102 -0.56 16.50 -7.28
C TYR A 102 -0.63 15.88 -5.88
N LYS A 103 -1.17 16.61 -4.90
CA LYS A 103 -1.28 16.12 -3.52
C LYS A 103 -2.17 14.87 -3.45
N THR A 104 -3.29 14.87 -4.15
CA THR A 104 -4.24 13.75 -4.21
C THR A 104 -3.61 12.55 -4.94
N ALA A 105 -2.90 12.80 -6.04
CA ALA A 105 -2.19 11.75 -6.78
C ALA A 105 -1.14 11.05 -5.91
N LEU A 106 -0.37 11.80 -5.11
CA LEU A 106 0.58 11.21 -4.15
C LEU A 106 -0.14 10.38 -3.08
N GLN A 107 -1.28 10.85 -2.55
CA GLN A 107 -2.06 10.09 -1.57
C GLN A 107 -2.53 8.75 -2.13
N TYR A 108 -2.95 8.71 -3.39
CA TYR A 108 -3.29 7.46 -4.08
C TYR A 108 -2.06 6.57 -4.29
N ALA A 109 -0.97 7.13 -4.82
CA ALA A 109 0.23 6.36 -5.11
C ALA A 109 0.96 5.83 -3.87
N LEU A 110 0.70 6.40 -2.68
CA LEU A 110 1.16 5.88 -1.38
C LEU A 110 0.38 4.66 -0.89
N GLN A 111 -0.81 4.37 -1.44
CA GLN A 111 -1.59 3.21 -1.05
C GLN A 111 -0.86 1.92 -1.46
N ASP A 112 -0.75 0.97 -0.52
CA ASP A 112 -0.18 -0.33 -0.85
C ASP A 112 -1.07 -1.03 -1.89
N ARG A 113 -0.48 -1.31 -3.06
CA ARG A 113 -1.17 -1.92 -4.21
C ARG A 113 -2.45 -1.18 -4.63
N LEU A 114 -2.37 0.16 -4.76
CA LEU A 114 -3.40 0.97 -5.41
C LEU A 114 -4.00 0.23 -6.61
N SER A 115 -5.31 0.03 -6.60
CA SER A 115 -6.00 -0.63 -7.70
C SER A 115 -6.33 0.41 -8.77
N VAL A 116 -5.90 0.12 -10.00
CA VAL A 116 -6.08 1.00 -11.16
C VAL A 116 -6.61 0.20 -12.34
N PHE A 117 -7.38 0.83 -13.22
CA PHE A 117 -7.69 0.26 -14.52
C PHE A 117 -7.08 1.11 -15.63
N ILE A 118 -6.82 0.47 -16.76
CA ILE A 118 -6.23 1.10 -17.95
C ILE A 118 -7.28 1.06 -19.04
N GLU A 119 -7.78 2.23 -19.42
CA GLU A 119 -8.78 2.37 -20.48
C GLU A 119 -8.29 3.28 -21.59
N ARG A 120 -8.83 3.07 -22.79
CA ARG A 120 -8.59 3.97 -23.92
C ARG A 120 -9.58 5.13 -23.81
N SER A 121 -9.08 6.35 -23.78
CA SER A 121 -9.88 7.57 -23.73
C SER A 121 -9.57 8.48 -24.92
N LEU A 122 -10.56 9.28 -25.30
CA LEU A 122 -10.49 10.33 -26.33
C LEU A 122 -10.77 11.72 -25.72
N GLU A 123 -10.91 11.82 -24.39
CA GLU A 123 -11.32 13.05 -23.70
C GLU A 123 -10.32 14.20 -23.89
N THR A 124 -9.06 13.90 -24.17
CA THR A 124 -8.00 14.89 -24.44
C THR A 124 -7.97 15.35 -25.91
N GLY A 125 -8.85 14.84 -26.76
CA GLY A 125 -8.87 15.08 -28.21
C GLY A 125 -7.97 14.11 -29.00
N GLU A 126 -6.97 13.51 -28.35
CA GLU A 126 -6.12 12.45 -28.92
C GLU A 126 -6.36 11.11 -28.20
N PRO A 127 -6.27 9.97 -28.90
CA PRO A 127 -6.41 8.66 -28.27
C PRO A 127 -5.27 8.38 -27.30
N VAL A 128 -5.60 8.36 -26.01
CA VAL A 128 -4.67 8.05 -24.91
C VAL A 128 -5.13 6.81 -24.15
N TRP A 129 -4.20 6.21 -23.42
CA TRP A 129 -4.43 5.16 -22.45
C TRP A 129 -4.34 5.76 -21.05
N ALA A 130 -5.50 6.01 -20.45
CA ALA A 130 -5.64 6.61 -19.14
C ALA A 130 -5.46 5.53 -18.06
N ILE A 131 -4.64 5.83 -17.06
CA ILE A 131 -4.55 5.07 -15.81
C ILE A 131 -5.47 5.77 -14.81
N ARG A 132 -6.54 5.11 -14.38
CA ARG A 132 -7.54 5.67 -13.46
C ARG A 132 -7.60 4.89 -12.16
N VAL A 133 -7.87 5.58 -11.06
CA VAL A 133 -8.08 4.95 -9.76
C VAL A 133 -9.37 4.14 -9.80
N PHE A 134 -9.33 2.89 -9.36
CA PHE A 134 -10.51 2.02 -9.39
C PHE A 134 -11.66 2.53 -8.52
N ASP A 135 -11.35 3.00 -7.30
CA ASP A 135 -12.34 3.53 -6.37
C ASP A 135 -12.79 4.97 -6.71
N GLU A 136 -12.07 5.67 -7.58
CA GLU A 136 -12.42 7.00 -8.09
C GLU A 136 -12.13 7.09 -9.61
N PRO A 137 -12.99 6.52 -10.47
CA PRO A 137 -12.79 6.46 -11.92
C PRO A 137 -12.65 7.82 -12.62
N ALA A 138 -13.10 8.90 -11.98
CA ALA A 138 -12.94 10.26 -12.48
C ALA A 138 -11.50 10.78 -12.30
N PHE A 139 -10.71 10.19 -11.40
CA PHE A 139 -9.35 10.60 -11.11
C PHE A 139 -8.34 9.89 -12.01
N TRP A 140 -7.62 10.67 -12.81
CA TRP A 140 -6.58 10.19 -13.71
C TRP A 140 -5.22 10.27 -13.01
N MET A 141 -4.55 9.13 -12.90
CA MET A 141 -3.18 9.02 -12.37
C MET A 141 -2.13 9.35 -13.44
N GLU A 142 -2.44 9.08 -14.71
CA GLU A 142 -1.59 9.39 -15.86
C GLU A 142 -2.34 9.12 -17.18
N ALA A 143 -1.92 9.74 -18.28
CA ALA A 143 -2.37 9.42 -19.63
C ALA A 143 -1.18 9.21 -20.57
N MET A 144 -1.15 8.08 -21.30
CA MET A 144 -0.03 7.77 -22.20
C MET A 144 -0.48 7.38 -23.61
N PRO A 145 0.36 7.60 -24.64
CA PRO A 145 0.02 7.25 -26.03
C PRO A 145 -0.25 5.76 -26.25
N THR A 146 0.37 4.87 -25.46
CA THR A 146 0.25 3.42 -25.64
C THR A 146 -0.10 2.69 -24.36
N LYS A 147 -0.87 1.60 -24.49
CA LYS A 147 -1.19 0.69 -23.38
C LYS A 147 0.06 0.07 -22.75
N ALA A 148 1.10 -0.15 -23.56
CA ALA A 148 2.37 -0.72 -23.11
C ALA A 148 3.08 0.22 -22.14
N GLN A 149 3.15 1.52 -22.44
CA GLN A 149 3.71 2.52 -21.54
C GLN A 149 2.87 2.65 -20.27
N ALA A 150 1.53 2.68 -20.37
CA ALA A 150 0.63 2.66 -19.22
C ALA A 150 0.87 1.46 -18.28
N THR A 151 1.02 0.28 -18.87
CA THR A 151 1.30 -0.95 -18.12
C THR A 151 2.69 -0.91 -17.48
N ALA A 152 3.69 -0.36 -18.16
CA ALA A 152 5.05 -0.23 -17.64
C ALA A 152 5.10 0.69 -16.40
N LEU A 153 4.46 1.86 -16.46
CA LEU A 153 4.37 2.75 -15.31
C LEU A 153 3.66 2.07 -14.12
N CYS A 154 2.52 1.40 -14.36
CA CYS A 154 1.83 0.69 -13.28
C CYS A 154 2.73 -0.35 -12.60
N ARG A 155 3.59 -1.05 -13.36
CA ARG A 155 4.54 -2.02 -12.81
C ARG A 155 5.64 -1.34 -12.01
N GLU A 156 6.21 -0.25 -12.52
CA GLU A 156 7.23 0.57 -11.85
C GLU A 156 6.71 1.12 -10.51
N MET A 157 5.53 1.74 -10.54
CA MET A 157 4.88 2.32 -9.36
C MET A 157 4.28 1.27 -8.42
N GLY A 158 4.23 0.03 -8.87
CA GLY A 158 3.67 -1.08 -8.12
C GLY A 158 2.15 -1.09 -7.98
N TRP A 159 1.45 -0.36 -8.83
CA TRP A 159 -0.01 -0.35 -8.87
C TRP A 159 -0.57 -1.69 -9.40
N LYS A 160 -1.72 -2.09 -8.88
CA LYS A 160 -2.40 -3.32 -9.26
C LYS A 160 -3.39 -3.00 -10.38
N ILE A 161 -3.09 -3.47 -11.59
CA ILE A 161 -4.02 -3.37 -12.72
C ILE A 161 -5.19 -4.32 -12.48
N VAL A 162 -6.39 -3.78 -12.44
CA VAL A 162 -7.67 -4.51 -12.42
C VAL A 162 -8.35 -4.38 -13.80
N ARG A 163 -9.19 -5.35 -14.13
CA ARG A 163 -9.91 -5.43 -15.41
C ARG A 163 -11.28 -4.79 -15.31
#